data_AF-M7Y1K1-F1
#
_entry.id   AF-M7Y1K1-F1
#
_cell.length_a   1.000
_cell.length_b   1.000
_cell.length_c   1.000
_cell.angle_alpha   90.00
_cell.angle_beta   90.00
_cell.angle_gamma   90.00
#
_symmetry.space_group_name_H-M   'P 1'
#
loop_
_entity.id
_entity.type
_entity.pdbx_description
1 polymer ?
#
loop_
_entity_poly.entity_id
_entity_poly.type
_entity_poly.pdbx_seq_one_letter_code
_entity_poly.pdbx_strand_id
1 'polypeptide(L)'
;MGSKKQIKEAREKIAVAGKRVGQMASVVQGINFLIDKKAVVIDGNTVYLYRELWGSDPKTPDAWMKNMYIYMRLQQLCEEGQTIYFRNIETDELIGRYESV
;
A
#
# COMPACT_ATOMS: atom_id res chain seq x y z
N MET A 1 -14.48 -38.16 -12.28
CA MET A 1 -15.09 -36.82 -12.16
C MET A 1 -14.29 -35.80 -11.33
N GLY A 2 -13.24 -36.19 -10.57
CA GLY A 2 -12.47 -35.26 -9.70
C GLY A 2 -11.54 -34.26 -10.41
N SER A 3 -10.82 -34.64 -11.48
CA SER A 3 -9.79 -33.78 -12.08
C SER A 3 -10.32 -32.51 -12.77
N LYS A 4 -11.50 -32.57 -13.41
CA LYS A 4 -12.05 -31.39 -14.13
C LYS A 4 -12.43 -30.25 -13.17
N LYS A 5 -12.91 -30.59 -11.96
CA LYS A 5 -13.25 -29.62 -10.92
C LYS A 5 -11.98 -28.98 -10.32
N GLN A 6 -10.97 -29.79 -10.02
CA GLN A 6 -9.67 -29.31 -9.51
C GLN A 6 -8.95 -28.38 -10.50
N ILE A 7 -8.98 -28.69 -11.80
CA ILE A 7 -8.39 -27.84 -12.85
C ILE A 7 -9.11 -26.48 -12.94
N LYS A 8 -10.44 -26.46 -12.76
CA LYS A 8 -11.22 -25.21 -12.77
C LYS A 8 -10.85 -24.32 -11.59
N GLU A 9 -10.83 -24.87 -10.37
CA GLU A 9 -10.46 -24.14 -9.15
C GLU A 9 -9.02 -23.59 -9.21
N ALA A 10 -8.08 -24.35 -9.79
CA ALA A 10 -6.71 -23.90 -9.99
C ALA A 10 -6.62 -22.69 -10.94
N ARG A 11 -7.37 -22.69 -12.06
CA ARG A 11 -7.42 -21.57 -13.01
C ARG A 11 -8.00 -20.30 -12.39
N GLU A 12 -9.04 -20.44 -11.57
CA GLU A 12 -9.64 -19.30 -10.84
C GLU A 12 -8.64 -18.68 -9.85
N LYS A 13 -7.89 -19.51 -9.10
CA LYS A 13 -6.82 -19.03 -8.20
C LYS A 13 -5.72 -18.27 -8.95
N ILE A 14 -5.29 -18.79 -10.11
CA ILE A 14 -4.29 -18.12 -10.95
C ILE A 14 -4.81 -16.77 -11.46
N ALA A 15 -6.05 -16.70 -11.92
CA ALA A 15 -6.66 -15.45 -12.37
C ALA A 15 -6.76 -14.41 -11.24
N VAL A 16 -7.16 -14.84 -10.04
CA VAL A 16 -7.19 -13.97 -8.86
C VAL A 16 -5.79 -13.49 -8.47
N ALA A 17 -4.78 -14.37 -8.51
CA ALA A 17 -3.39 -14.00 -8.26
C ALA A 17 -2.89 -12.97 -9.28
N GLY A 18 -3.14 -13.18 -10.58
CA GLY A 18 -2.79 -12.23 -11.63
C GLY A 18 -3.44 -10.86 -11.44
N LYS A 19 -4.73 -10.83 -11.06
CA LYS A 19 -5.42 -9.57 -10.73
C LYS A 19 -4.77 -8.84 -9.55
N ARG A 20 -4.40 -9.57 -8.49
CA ARG A 20 -3.70 -8.99 -7.32
C ARG A 20 -2.35 -8.39 -7.69
N VAL A 21 -1.58 -9.08 -8.54
CA VAL A 21 -0.30 -8.56 -9.06
C VAL A 21 -0.51 -7.29 -9.87
N GLY A 22 -1.49 -7.28 -10.78
CA GLY A 22 -1.82 -6.08 -11.57
C GLY A 22 -2.21 -4.89 -10.71
N GLN A 23 -3.04 -5.11 -9.68
CA GLN A 23 -3.41 -4.08 -8.71
C GLN A 23 -2.17 -3.53 -7.96
N MET A 24 -1.27 -4.42 -7.54
CA MET A 24 -0.05 -4.01 -6.85
C MET A 24 0.88 -3.20 -7.76
N ALA A 25 1.02 -3.59 -9.02
CA ALA A 25 1.80 -2.82 -10.00
C ALA A 25 1.27 -1.39 -10.15
N SER A 26 -0.06 -1.22 -10.23
CA SER A 26 -0.69 0.10 -10.28
C SER A 26 -0.48 0.90 -8.99
N VAL A 27 -0.55 0.26 -7.82
CA VAL A 27 -0.25 0.90 -6.53
C VAL A 27 1.19 1.41 -6.50
N VAL A 28 2.16 0.57 -6.86
CA VAL A 28 3.58 0.94 -6.92
C VAL A 28 3.82 2.11 -7.87
N GLN A 29 3.21 2.07 -9.06
CA GLN A 29 3.31 3.17 -10.03
C GLN A 29 2.72 4.48 -9.47
N GLY A 30 1.56 4.41 -8.82
CA GLY A 30 0.93 5.58 -8.20
C GLY A 30 1.78 6.20 -7.10
N ILE A 31 2.35 5.38 -6.21
CA ILE A 31 3.23 5.85 -5.14
C ILE A 31 4.51 6.47 -5.71
N ASN A 32 5.16 5.80 -6.68
CA ASN A 32 6.35 6.33 -7.33
C ASN A 32 6.08 7.68 -8.01
N PHE A 33 4.94 7.82 -8.69
CA PHE A 33 4.52 9.09 -9.28
C PHE A 33 4.38 10.19 -8.23
N LEU A 34 3.76 9.90 -7.08
CA LEU A 34 3.59 10.89 -6.02
C LEU A 34 4.91 11.27 -5.35
N ILE A 35 5.83 10.32 -5.21
CA ILE A 35 7.20 10.59 -4.74
C ILE A 35 7.96 11.48 -5.73
N ASP A 36 7.88 11.19 -7.04
CA ASP A 36 8.47 12.03 -8.10
C ASP A 36 7.93 13.47 -8.05
N LYS A 37 6.62 13.63 -7.80
CA LYS A 37 5.98 14.93 -7.61
C LYS A 37 6.20 15.58 -6.24
N LYS A 38 6.98 14.95 -5.36
CA LYS A 38 7.20 15.39 -3.97
C LYS A 38 5.90 15.58 -3.18
N ALA A 39 4.85 14.87 -3.58
CA ALA A 39 3.57 14.81 -2.88
C ALA A 39 3.56 13.74 -1.79
N VAL A 40 4.52 12.81 -1.86
CA VAL A 40 4.85 11.85 -0.81
C VAL A 40 6.35 11.90 -0.56
N VAL A 41 6.76 11.90 0.70
CA VAL A 41 8.17 11.76 1.11
C VAL A 41 8.26 10.65 2.14
N ILE A 42 9.27 9.80 2.02
CA ILE A 42 9.53 8.71 2.98
C ILE A 42 10.84 9.02 3.68
N ASP A 43 10.82 9.06 5.00
CA ASP A 43 12.00 9.23 5.85
C ASP A 43 11.93 8.22 7.00
N GLY A 44 12.83 7.24 6.97
CA GLY A 44 12.80 6.08 7.85
C GLY A 44 11.44 5.37 7.81
N ASN A 45 10.78 5.27 8.96
CA ASN A 45 9.45 4.69 9.10
C ASN A 45 8.31 5.72 9.06
N THR A 46 8.58 6.95 8.61
CA THR A 46 7.58 8.01 8.50
C THR A 46 7.31 8.33 7.03
N VAL A 47 6.04 8.38 6.67
CA VAL A 47 5.53 8.81 5.36
C VAL A 47 4.87 10.17 5.53
N TYR A 48 5.38 11.16 4.82
CA TYR A 48 4.82 12.50 4.75
C TYR A 48 3.97 12.63 3.48
N LEU A 49 2.75 13.14 3.62
CA LEU A 49 1.85 13.38 2.48
C LEU A 49 0.89 14.55 2.76
N TYR A 50 0.27 15.08 1.72
CA TYR A 50 -0.78 16.09 1.85
C TYR A 50 -2.09 15.50 2.41
N ARG A 51 -2.80 16.25 3.27
CA ARG A 51 -4.04 15.76 3.92
C ARG A 51 -5.15 15.44 2.92
N GLU A 52 -5.14 16.11 1.78
CA GLU A 52 -6.02 15.92 0.64
C GLU A 52 -5.88 14.51 0.04
N LEU A 53 -4.66 13.93 0.05
CA LEU A 53 -4.43 12.56 -0.39
C LEU A 53 -4.97 11.54 0.63
N TRP A 54 -4.86 11.85 1.92
CA TRP A 54 -5.37 11.00 3.00
C TRP A 54 -6.89 10.82 2.94
N GLY A 55 -7.58 11.86 2.47
CA GLY A 55 -9.03 11.89 2.33
C GLY A 55 -9.77 11.97 3.67
N SER A 56 -11.09 12.14 3.59
CA SER A 56 -11.98 12.24 4.77
C SER A 56 -12.83 10.97 4.99
N ASP A 57 -12.91 10.08 4.01
CA ASP A 57 -13.56 8.77 4.15
C ASP A 57 -12.62 7.82 4.91
N PRO A 58 -13.04 7.23 6.04
CA PRO A 58 -12.22 6.29 6.83
C PRO A 58 -11.60 5.13 6.03
N LYS A 59 -12.20 4.70 4.92
CA LYS A 59 -11.67 3.62 4.07
C LYS A 59 -10.42 4.04 3.29
N THR A 60 -10.28 5.33 3.00
CA THR A 60 -9.17 5.86 2.23
C THR A 60 -7.86 5.80 3.01
N PRO A 61 -7.78 6.28 4.28
CA PRO A 61 -6.63 6.07 5.16
C PRO A 61 -6.22 4.60 5.31
N ASP A 62 -7.17 3.68 5.50
CA ASP A 62 -6.85 2.25 5.65
C ASP A 62 -6.18 1.67 4.41
N ALA A 63 -6.70 2.00 3.24
CA ALA A 63 -6.10 1.58 1.97
C ALA A 63 -4.71 2.19 1.77
N TRP A 64 -4.55 3.47 2.09
CA TRP A 64 -3.26 4.17 2.05
C TRP A 64 -2.23 3.51 2.95
N MET A 65 -2.58 3.31 4.22
CA MET A 65 -1.71 2.71 5.22
C MET A 65 -1.21 1.34 4.79
N LYS A 66 -2.13 0.47 4.37
CA LYS A 66 -1.79 -0.88 3.92
C LYS A 66 -0.95 -0.88 2.65
N ASN A 67 -1.34 -0.09 1.66
CA ASN A 67 -0.61 -0.02 0.38
C ASN A 67 0.79 0.56 0.56
N MET A 68 0.94 1.58 1.41
CA MET A 68 2.26 2.13 1.71
C MET A 68 3.13 1.14 2.47
N TYR A 69 2.59 0.42 3.46
CA TYR A 69 3.34 -0.63 4.14
C TYR A 69 3.86 -1.67 3.15
N ILE A 70 3.01 -2.15 2.24
CA ILE A 70 3.42 -3.12 1.23
C ILE A 70 4.48 -2.52 0.29
N TYR A 71 4.29 -1.28 -0.17
CA TYR A 71 5.29 -0.61 -1.00
C TYR A 71 6.64 -0.50 -0.30
N MET A 72 6.67 -0.04 0.96
CA MET A 72 7.91 0.10 1.73
C MET A 72 8.58 -1.25 1.96
N ARG A 73 7.83 -2.32 2.23
CA ARG A 73 8.35 -3.70 2.29
C ARG A 73 8.97 -4.15 0.98
N LEU A 74 8.32 -3.87 -0.16
CA LEU A 74 8.83 -4.21 -1.49
C LEU A 74 10.11 -3.44 -1.84
N GLN A 75 10.21 -2.19 -1.40
CA GLN A 75 11.41 -1.35 -1.58
C GLN A 75 12.48 -1.58 -0.50
N GLN A 76 12.27 -2.51 0.45
CA GLN A 76 13.16 -2.78 1.58
C GLN A 76 13.43 -1.54 2.45
N LEU A 77 12.44 -0.64 2.54
CA LEU A 77 12.49 0.58 3.35
C LEU A 77 11.97 0.38 4.78
N CYS A 78 11.32 -0.76 5.05
CA CYS A 78 10.90 -1.13 6.40
C CYS A 78 10.99 -2.64 6.64
N GLU A 79 11.12 -3.00 7.91
CA GLU A 79 11.11 -4.38 8.37
C GLU A 79 9.69 -4.92 8.54
N GLU A 80 9.58 -6.25 8.66
CA GLU A 80 8.32 -6.89 9.01
C GLU A 80 7.85 -6.50 10.41
N GLY A 81 6.57 -6.17 10.54
CA GLY A 81 6.00 -5.75 11.83
C GLY A 81 6.37 -4.32 12.23
N GLN A 82 7.23 -3.63 11.48
CA GLN A 82 7.59 -2.25 11.80
C GLN A 82 6.39 -1.31 11.67
N THR A 83 6.16 -0.51 12.71
CA THR A 83 5.15 0.55 12.69
C THR A 83 5.56 1.65 11.71
N ILE A 84 4.63 2.04 10.82
CA ILE A 84 4.78 3.17 9.91
C ILE A 84 3.92 4.33 10.41
N TYR A 85 4.49 5.53 10.46
CA TYR A 85 3.79 6.75 10.81
C TYR A 85 3.43 7.54 9.56
N PHE A 86 2.28 8.21 9.58
CA PHE A 86 1.82 9.07 8.50
C PHE A 86 1.67 10.48 9.04
N ARG A 87 2.34 11.44 8.40
CA ARG A 87 2.35 12.84 8.79
C ARG A 87 1.93 13.75 7.65
N ASN A 88 1.32 14.87 8.00
CA ASN A 88 1.07 15.94 7.05
C ASN A 88 2.42 16.58 6.64
N ILE A 89 2.68 16.68 5.34
CA ILE A 89 3.96 17.20 4.83
C ILE A 89 4.18 18.70 5.09
N GLU A 90 3.12 19.48 5.24
CA GLU A 90 3.18 20.93 5.47
C GLU A 90 3.24 21.28 6.97
N THR A 91 2.51 20.54 7.80
CA THR A 91 2.34 20.86 9.22
C THR A 91 3.07 19.94 10.18
N ASP A 92 3.64 18.83 9.68
CA ASP A 92 4.24 17.75 10.47
C ASP A 92 3.25 17.06 11.45
N GLU A 93 1.95 17.34 11.34
CA GLU A 93 0.91 16.73 12.17
C GLU A 93 0.83 15.22 11.92
N LEU A 94 0.81 14.41 12.98
CA LEU A 94 0.55 12.97 12.88
C LEU A 94 -0.91 12.73 12.48
N ILE A 95 -1.12 12.15 11.31
CA ILE A 95 -2.46 11.88 10.74
C ILE A 95 -2.83 10.39 10.74
N GLY A 96 -1.86 9.51 10.99
CA GLY A 96 -2.12 8.08 11.08
C GLY A 96 -0.91 7.26 11.48
N ARG A 97 -1.16 5.99 11.81
CA ARG A 97 -0.12 4.97 12.03
C ARG A 97 -0.61 3.61 11.57
N TYR A 98 0.27 2.84 10.97
CA TYR A 98 0.00 1.47 10.57
C TYR A 98 0.86 0.51 11.38
N GLU A 99 0.21 -0.44 12.04
CA GLU A 99 0.84 -1.51 12.80
C GLU A 99 0.50 -2.82 12.09
N SER A 100 1.54 -3.47 11.55
CA SER A 100 1.42 -4.81 10.97
C SER A 100 1.32 -5.81 12.10
N VAL A 101 0.09 -6.22 12.45
CA VAL A 101 -0.20 -7.30 13.41
C VAL A 101 0.28 -8.65 12.87
#